data_AF-A0A7V5LHH1-F1
#
_entry.id   AF-A0A7V5LHH1-F1
#
_cell.length_a   1.000
_cell.length_b   1.000
_cell.length_c   1.000
_cell.angle_alpha   90.00
_cell.angle_beta   90.00
_cell.angle_gamma   90.00
#
_symmetry.space_group_name_H-M   'P 1'
#
loop_
_entity.id
_entity.type
_entity.pdbx_description
1 polymer ?
#
loop_
_entity_poly.entity_id
_entity_poly.type
_entity_poly.pdbx_seq_one_letter_code
_entity_poly.pdbx_strand_id
1 'polypeptide(L)'
;MELSGKKVLVLGGWGLVGSAICRELMKHNPAKIIVSSLRKSEAEDAVAQLRKEFPTADPNMFVARWGNIFARVAWKDMDWVDVVSNPQWRWEIINDIYNELT
;
A
#
# COMPACT_ATOMS: atom_id res chain seq x y z
N MET A 1 -20.25 10.98 0.42
CA MET A 1 -19.32 9.88 0.05
C MET A 1 -19.51 8.79 1.08
N GLU A 2 -19.95 7.60 0.68
CA GLU A 2 -20.31 6.50 1.61
C GLU A 2 -19.08 5.71 2.08
N LEU A 3 -18.27 6.32 2.95
CA LEU A 3 -17.04 5.72 3.50
C LEU A 3 -17.21 5.11 4.90
N SER A 4 -18.35 5.37 5.55
CA SER A 4 -18.57 4.88 6.91
C SER A 4 -18.57 3.36 6.96
N GLY A 5 -17.80 2.79 7.89
CA GLY A 5 -17.65 1.34 8.04
C GLY A 5 -16.93 0.64 6.87
N LYS A 6 -16.33 1.37 5.92
CA LYS A 6 -15.58 0.78 4.80
C LYS A 6 -14.10 0.60 5.13
N LYS A 7 -13.46 -0.37 4.48
CA LYS A 7 -12.00 -0.51 4.48
C LYS A 7 -11.44 0.24 3.27
N VAL A 8 -10.48 1.12 3.49
CA VAL A 8 -9.90 1.97 2.44
C VAL A 8 -8.42 1.65 2.30
N LEU A 9 -7.94 1.47 1.07
CA LEU A 9 -6.52 1.36 0.74
C LEU A 9 -6.03 2.68 0.16
N VAL A 10 -5.02 3.27 0.77
CA VAL A 10 -4.35 4.47 0.28
C VAL A 10 -3.00 4.07 -0.31
N LEU A 11 -2.90 4.12 -1.64
CA LEU A 11 -1.64 3.93 -2.36
C LEU A 11 -0.80 5.21 -2.24
N GLY A 12 0.47 5.08 -1.84
CA GLY A 12 1.34 6.23 -1.58
C GLY A 12 1.00 6.96 -0.28
N GLY A 13 0.51 6.25 0.73
CA GLY A 13 0.01 6.81 1.98
C GLY A 13 1.07 7.48 2.87
N TRP A 14 2.35 7.21 2.66
CA TRP A 14 3.46 7.92 3.34
C TRP A 14 3.74 9.31 2.74
N GLY A 15 3.41 9.52 1.46
CA GLY A 15 3.64 10.81 0.78
C GLY A 15 2.76 11.94 1.33
N LEU A 16 3.11 13.19 0.98
CA LEU A 16 2.42 14.40 1.46
C LEU A 16 0.89 14.31 1.28
N VAL A 17 0.44 14.05 0.05
CA VAL A 17 -0.99 13.97 -0.26
C VAL A 17 -1.63 12.72 0.35
N GLY A 18 -0.99 11.55 0.23
CA GLY A 18 -1.53 10.30 0.78
C GLY A 18 -1.75 10.37 2.30
N SER A 19 -0.84 11.01 3.02
CA SER A 19 -0.96 11.21 4.46
C SER A 19 -2.09 12.19 4.81
N ALA A 20 -2.28 13.26 4.03
CA ALA A 20 -3.40 14.20 4.21
C ALA A 20 -4.74 13.51 3.96
N ILE A 21 -4.82 12.65 2.93
CA ILE A 21 -6.00 11.85 2.65
C ILE A 21 -6.31 10.89 3.80
N CYS A 22 -5.31 10.26 4.43
CA CYS A 22 -5.54 9.40 5.60
C CYS A 22 -6.23 10.17 6.75
N ARG A 23 -5.85 11.43 6.98
CA ARG A 23 -6.47 12.30 7.99
C ARG A 23 -7.88 12.72 7.61
N GLU A 24 -8.10 13.00 6.33
CA GLU A 24 -9.44 13.34 5.82
C GLU A 24 -10.39 12.15 5.96
N LEU A 25 -9.94 10.94 5.60
CA LEU A 25 -10.73 9.71 5.71
C LEU A 25 -11.22 9.47 7.14
N MET A 26 -10.43 9.79 8.17
CA MET A 26 -10.82 9.63 9.58
C MET A 26 -12.10 10.41 9.95
N LYS A 27 -12.40 11.51 9.25
CA LYS A 27 -13.64 12.29 9.47
C LYS A 27 -14.91 11.55 9.03
N HIS A 28 -14.76 10.47 8.25
CA HIS A 28 -15.87 9.71 7.67
C HIS A 28 -16.13 8.37 8.38
N ASN A 29 -15.52 8.13 9.54
CA ASN A 29 -15.69 6.91 10.34
C ASN A 29 -15.47 5.59 9.53
N PRO A 30 -14.31 5.43 8.88
CA PRO A 30 -13.99 4.20 8.16
C PRO A 30 -13.80 3.04 9.13
N ALA A 31 -14.00 1.80 8.67
CA ALA A 31 -13.68 0.63 9.47
C ALA A 31 -12.17 0.36 9.57
N LYS A 32 -11.40 0.77 8.55
CA LYS A 32 -9.95 0.58 8.47
C LYS A 32 -9.32 1.42 7.36
N ILE A 33 -8.12 1.92 7.58
CA ILE A 33 -7.27 2.56 6.58
C ILE A 33 -5.99 1.73 6.43
N ILE A 34 -5.80 1.15 5.25
CA ILE A 34 -4.58 0.46 4.86
C ILE A 34 -3.68 1.48 4.19
N VAL A 35 -2.53 1.74 4.80
CA VAL A 35 -1.55 2.73 4.33
C VAL A 35 -0.46 1.97 3.60
N SER A 36 -0.37 2.17 2.29
CA SER A 36 0.63 1.49 1.45
C SER A 36 1.72 2.45 0.98
N SER A 37 2.97 2.00 1.05
CA SER A 37 4.12 2.67 0.43
C SER A 37 5.02 1.67 -0.29
N LEU A 38 6.04 2.12 -1.02
CA LEU A 38 6.96 1.20 -1.67
C LEU A 38 7.88 0.52 -0.65
N ARG A 39 8.41 1.27 0.33
CA ARG A 39 9.31 0.72 1.35
C ARG A 39 8.55 0.37 2.63
N LYS A 40 9.03 -0.68 3.32
CA LYS A 40 8.50 -1.10 4.62
C LYS A 40 8.58 0.02 5.66
N SER A 41 9.74 0.66 5.77
CA SER A 41 10.00 1.74 6.73
C SER A 41 9.04 2.90 6.56
N GLU A 42 8.76 3.31 5.32
CA GLU A 42 7.80 4.38 4.99
C GLU A 42 6.39 4.02 5.46
N ALA A 43 5.92 2.82 5.14
CA ALA A 43 4.57 2.40 5.50
C ALA A 43 4.40 2.28 7.03
N GLU A 44 5.40 1.74 7.73
CA GLU A 44 5.41 1.61 9.19
C GLU A 44 5.49 2.97 9.88
N ASP A 45 6.34 3.89 9.39
CA ASP A 45 6.44 5.26 9.89
C ASP A 45 5.12 6.03 9.73
N ALA A 46 4.49 5.97 8.55
CA ALA A 46 3.20 6.61 8.31
C ALA A 46 2.12 6.14 9.29
N VAL A 47 2.03 4.81 9.52
CA VAL A 47 1.10 4.24 10.48
C VAL A 47 1.43 4.65 11.91
N ALA A 48 2.71 4.69 12.28
CA ALA A 48 3.14 5.13 13.60
C ALA A 48 2.77 6.60 13.87
N GLN A 49 2.93 7.47 12.87
CA GLN A 49 2.53 8.88 12.97
C GLN A 49 1.01 9.03 13.11
N LEU A 50 0.23 8.34 12.27
CA LEU A 50 -1.24 8.37 12.37
C LEU A 50 -1.76 7.85 13.71
N ARG A 51 -1.14 6.79 14.27
CA ARG A 51 -1.50 6.30 15.60
C ARG A 51 -1.21 7.30 16.73
N LYS A 52 -0.15 8.11 16.60
CA LYS A 52 0.13 9.20 17.56
C LYS A 52 -0.89 10.33 17.45
N GLU A 53 -1.34 10.63 16.24
CA GLU A 53 -2.35 11.68 15.98
C GLU A 53 -3.76 11.27 16.39
N PHE A 54 -4.07 9.97 16.29
CA PHE A 54 -5.38 9.41 16.62
C PHE A 54 -5.27 8.33 17.72
N PRO A 55 -4.86 8.69 18.95
CA PRO A 55 -4.57 7.71 20.01
C PRO A 55 -5.82 7.00 20.55
N THR A 56 -7.01 7.55 20.31
CA THR A 56 -8.30 6.97 20.74
C THR A 56 -8.95 6.07 19.69
N ALA A 57 -8.38 6.01 18.47
CA ALA A 57 -8.86 5.12 17.43
C ALA A 57 -8.55 3.66 17.76
N ASP A 58 -9.27 2.72 17.13
CA ASP A 58 -8.97 1.29 17.23
C ASP A 58 -7.47 1.04 16.90
N PRO A 59 -6.73 0.23 17.68
CA PRO A 59 -5.32 -0.08 17.40
C PRO A 59 -5.05 -0.63 15.99
N ASN A 60 -6.07 -1.28 15.39
CA ASN A 60 -6.06 -1.83 14.05
C ASN A 60 -6.64 -0.88 12.99
N MET A 61 -6.99 0.36 13.34
CA MET A 61 -7.51 1.37 12.42
C MET A 61 -6.55 1.59 11.24
N PHE A 62 -5.26 1.67 11.54
CA PHE A 62 -4.20 1.87 10.54
C PHE A 62 -3.38 0.59 10.37
N VAL A 63 -3.23 0.14 9.13
CA VAL A 63 -2.46 -1.07 8.78
C VAL A 63 -1.42 -0.75 7.71
N ALA A 64 -0.15 -1.02 8.02
CA ALA A 64 0.93 -0.83 7.07
C ALA A 64 0.95 -1.97 6.04
N ARG A 65 1.09 -1.60 4.76
CA ARG A 65 1.41 -2.51 3.65
C ARG A 65 2.51 -1.90 2.80
N TRP A 66 3.31 -2.73 2.17
CA TRP A 66 4.44 -2.25 1.38
C TRP A 66 4.83 -3.17 0.25
N GLY A 67 5.68 -2.63 -0.63
CA GLY A 67 6.18 -3.28 -1.82
C GLY A 67 5.40 -2.86 -3.07
N ASN A 68 5.97 -3.20 -4.22
CA ASN A 68 5.32 -3.05 -5.51
C ASN A 68 4.12 -4.00 -5.60
N ILE A 69 2.91 -3.45 -5.48
CA ILE A 69 1.65 -4.21 -5.51
C ILE A 69 1.32 -4.79 -6.89
N PHE A 70 2.01 -4.32 -7.93
CA PHE A 70 1.85 -4.80 -9.30
C PHE A 70 2.83 -5.93 -9.64
N ALA A 71 3.69 -6.31 -8.69
CA ALA A 71 4.63 -7.41 -8.84
C ALA A 71 4.20 -8.62 -8.01
N ARG A 72 4.73 -9.80 -8.37
CA ARG A 72 4.63 -10.99 -7.52
C ARG A 72 5.23 -10.70 -6.14
N VAL A 73 4.71 -11.39 -5.12
CA VAL A 73 5.20 -11.27 -3.74
C VAL A 73 6.72 -11.52 -3.64
N ALA A 74 7.26 -12.41 -4.47
CA ALA A 74 8.69 -12.71 -4.53
C ALA A 74 9.56 -11.48 -4.92
N TRP A 75 9.00 -10.53 -5.65
CA TRP A 75 9.74 -9.38 -6.20
C TRP A 75 9.27 -8.04 -5.63
N LYS A 76 8.23 -8.02 -4.80
CA LYS A 76 7.58 -6.77 -4.36
C LYS A 76 8.53 -5.80 -3.64
N ASP A 77 9.60 -6.30 -3.01
CA ASP A 77 10.57 -5.50 -2.24
C ASP A 77 11.86 -5.20 -3.04
N MET A 78 11.96 -5.69 -4.27
CA MET A 78 13.14 -5.52 -5.14
C MET A 78 13.03 -4.25 -5.99
N ASP A 79 14.18 -3.75 -6.46
CA ASP A 79 14.17 -2.72 -7.49
C ASP A 79 13.63 -3.31 -8.80
N TRP A 80 12.68 -2.60 -9.43
CA TRP A 80 12.04 -3.11 -10.62
C TRP A 80 13.01 -3.29 -11.79
N VAL A 81 14.06 -2.47 -11.86
CA VAL A 81 15.10 -2.59 -12.88
C VAL A 81 15.84 -3.92 -12.73
N ASP A 82 16.14 -4.35 -11.50
CA ASP A 82 16.82 -5.63 -11.25
C ASP A 82 15.92 -6.80 -11.62
N VAL A 83 14.63 -6.71 -11.30
CA VAL A 83 13.66 -7.76 -11.61
C VAL A 83 13.54 -7.94 -13.13
N VAL A 84 13.36 -6.85 -13.88
CA VAL A 84 13.21 -6.87 -15.34
C VAL A 84 14.54 -7.22 -16.02
N SER A 85 15.69 -6.99 -15.40
CA SER A 85 17.00 -7.33 -15.97
C SER A 85 17.26 -8.85 -15.98
N ASN A 86 16.65 -9.60 -15.07
CA ASN A 86 16.72 -11.07 -15.06
C ASN A 86 15.90 -11.68 -16.21
N PRO A 87 16.51 -12.44 -17.15
CA PRO A 87 15.79 -13.01 -18.29
C PRO A 87 14.65 -13.96 -17.91
N GLN A 88 14.82 -14.75 -16.85
CA GLN A 88 13.80 -15.69 -16.40
C GLN A 88 12.60 -14.94 -15.82
N TRP A 89 12.83 -14.04 -14.86
CA TRP A 89 11.74 -13.27 -14.23
C TRP A 89 11.02 -12.36 -15.23
N ARG A 90 11.76 -11.77 -16.18
CA ARG A 90 11.14 -11.01 -17.27
C ARG A 90 10.16 -11.86 -18.07
N TRP A 91 10.52 -13.11 -18.37
CA TRP A 91 9.62 -14.03 -19.09
C TRP A 91 8.39 -14.38 -18.24
N GLU A 92 8.58 -14.62 -16.95
CA GLU A 92 7.48 -14.86 -16.00
C GLU A 92 6.52 -13.65 -15.91
N ILE A 93 7.02 -12.41 -15.93
CA ILE A 93 6.21 -11.18 -15.96
C ILE A 93 5.41 -11.09 -17.26
N ILE A 94 6.04 -11.37 -18.41
CA ILE A 94 5.35 -11.35 -19.70
C ILE A 94 4.20 -12.37 -19.69
N ASN A 95 4.45 -13.57 -19.17
CA ASN A 95 3.39 -14.56 -19.01
C ASN A 95 2.26 -14.10 -18.11
N ASP A 96 2.57 -13.46 -16.97
CA ASP A 96 1.53 -12.95 -16.05
C ASP A 96 0.57 -11.96 -16.71
N ILE A 97 0.99 -11.31 -17.80
CA ILE A 97 0.18 -10.31 -18.51
C ILE A 97 -0.51 -10.91 -19.73
N TYR A 98 0.21 -11.71 -20.52
CA TYR A 98 -0.23 -12.11 -21.86
C TYR A 98 -0.72 -13.55 -21.95
N ASN A 99 -0.44 -14.41 -20.97
CA ASN A 99 -0.77 -15.84 -21.06
C ASN A 99 -2.29 -16.09 -21.06
N GLU A 100 -3.10 -15.18 -20.53
CA GLU A 100 -4.57 -15.29 -20.60
C GLU A 100 -5.15 -14.85 -21.96
N LEU A 101 -4.32 -14.32 -22.87
CA LEU A 101 -4.75 -13.86 -24.20
C LEU A 101 -4.51 -14.90 -25.31
N THR A 102 -3.95 -16.06 -24.96
CA THR A 102 -3.63 -17.19 -25.87
C THR A 102 -4.38 -18.44 -25.46
#